data_AF-A0A813K4F2-F1
#
_entry.id   AF-A0A813K4F2-F1
#
_cell.length_a   1.000
_cell.length_b   1.000
_cell.length_c   1.000
_cell.angle_alpha   90.00
_cell.angle_beta   90.00
_cell.angle_gamma   90.00
#
_symmetry.space_group_name_H-M   'P 1'
#
loop_
_entity.id
_entity.type
_entity.pdbx_description
1 polymer ?
#
loop_
_entity_poly.entity_id
_entity_poly.type
_entity_poly.pdbx_seq_one_letter_code
_entity_poly.pdbx_strand_id
1 'polypeptide(L)'
;LHPFFDRILRQADVSPGAATGVPLLVPINLLQVPTSVKDLDEAHRTLQLCEILCAKLAFVGKERCKFSPYLRVSLLQQVFTELLPLPLGPCTQKPPLSLRDQIWAPDGWDAVHPQMTRAGQLELLLILKRLAEHFAAACCSLVANKGFDATKITVFGAMAAVADRVVRTTVRRARDCDKEEVPSGLTEAMNGMLEGRPLAVDPNTFLVQSETIETAVPELNLARTAVCAYFSEVMSHYEIKKLKDETIFDWDTYGWMMYVEREKGLQRVVKQMCAKHLLETGKDWGKLVAGDASETAYLVRTWPEFAAYRDIIFYWKYFLCTDLRVFPENKPWELQSAYISWHVANENEVYGPPTNRGAVFQISAFGRDHILKTPEPNYRPKPSASGHRYPSAALPSKYTGRAVVRTEDDLLYLRSLPTFDDRLRQGWAK
;
A
#
# COMPACT_ATOMS: atom_id res chain seq x y z
N LEU A 1 -6.99 -32.84 32.20
CA LEU A 1 -7.43 -31.59 32.83
C LEU A 1 -6.61 -30.46 32.21
N HIS A 2 -7.24 -29.65 31.37
CA HIS A 2 -6.56 -28.66 30.54
C HIS A 2 -6.07 -27.48 31.38
N PRO A 3 -4.74 -27.23 31.47
CA PRO A 3 -4.24 -26.02 32.12
C PRO A 3 -4.71 -24.81 31.28
N PHE A 4 -4.95 -23.67 31.92
CA PHE A 4 -5.36 -22.37 31.34
C PHE A 4 -6.86 -22.04 31.27
N PHE A 5 -7.78 -22.93 31.66
CA PHE A 5 -9.21 -22.57 31.74
C PHE A 5 -9.53 -21.52 32.82
N ASP A 6 -8.72 -21.46 33.88
CA ASP A 6 -8.88 -20.47 34.96
C ASP A 6 -8.73 -19.01 34.48
N ARG A 7 -8.07 -18.78 33.33
CA ARG A 7 -7.94 -17.44 32.73
C ARG A 7 -9.21 -16.96 32.02
N ILE A 8 -10.10 -17.88 31.65
CA ILE A 8 -11.38 -17.57 31.00
C ILE A 8 -12.48 -17.43 32.05
N LEU A 9 -12.30 -18.05 33.22
CA LEU A 9 -13.20 -17.94 34.36
C LEU A 9 -13.07 -16.56 35.01
N ARG A 10 -14.10 -15.72 34.86
CA ARG A 10 -14.21 -14.47 35.61
C ARG A 10 -14.57 -14.82 37.05
N GLN A 11 -13.60 -14.69 37.96
CA GLN A 11 -13.76 -15.05 39.38
C GLN A 11 -14.38 -13.95 40.25
N ALA A 12 -14.51 -12.72 39.74
CA ALA A 12 -15.06 -11.57 40.47
C ALA A 12 -16.19 -10.90 39.69
N ASP A 13 -17.23 -10.47 40.42
CA ASP A 13 -18.28 -9.61 39.89
C ASP A 13 -17.69 -8.25 39.52
N VAL A 14 -17.58 -7.99 38.22
CA VAL A 14 -17.17 -6.69 37.69
C VAL A 14 -18.44 -5.86 37.55
N SER A 15 -18.51 -4.71 38.23
CA SER A 15 -19.59 -3.75 38.04
C SER A 15 -19.71 -3.42 36.54
N PRO A 16 -20.88 -3.66 35.90
CA PRO A 16 -21.04 -3.53 34.45
C PRO A 16 -20.95 -2.07 33.95
N GLY A 17 -20.75 -1.10 34.85
CA GLY A 17 -20.80 0.31 34.54
C GLY A 17 -22.23 0.80 34.29
N ALA A 18 -22.37 2.10 34.03
CA ALA A 18 -23.65 2.68 33.66
C ALA A 18 -24.08 2.20 32.27
N ALA A 19 -25.35 1.83 32.11
CA ALA A 19 -25.91 1.45 30.82
C ALA A 19 -25.85 2.64 29.86
N THR A 20 -24.91 2.60 28.92
CA THR A 20 -24.87 3.53 27.79
C THR A 20 -25.86 3.03 26.74
N GLY A 21 -26.79 3.90 26.34
CA GLY A 21 -27.78 3.61 25.29
C GLY A 21 -27.06 3.11 24.05
N VAL A 22 -27.34 1.88 23.65
CA VAL A 22 -26.63 1.23 22.54
C VAL A 22 -27.29 1.67 21.24
N PRO A 23 -26.58 2.32 20.30
CA PRO A 23 -27.07 2.40 18.93
C PRO A 23 -27.26 0.97 18.42
N LEU A 24 -28.39 0.71 17.74
CA LEU A 24 -28.85 -0.60 17.26
C LEU A 24 -27.68 -1.57 16.99
N LEU A 25 -27.57 -2.65 17.77
CA LEU A 25 -26.54 -3.68 17.58
C LEU A 25 -26.82 -4.42 16.27
N VAL A 26 -26.17 -3.99 15.18
CA VAL A 26 -26.22 -4.69 13.90
C VAL A 26 -25.23 -5.85 13.96
N PRO A 27 -25.68 -7.12 13.85
CA PRO A 27 -24.76 -8.25 13.82
C PRO A 27 -23.79 -8.11 12.64
N ILE A 28 -22.50 -8.31 12.90
CA ILE A 28 -21.45 -8.32 11.89
C ILE A 28 -21.26 -9.77 11.44
N ASN A 29 -21.76 -10.09 10.25
CA ASN A 29 -21.58 -11.40 9.66
C ASN A 29 -20.46 -11.35 8.61
N LEU A 30 -19.26 -11.77 9.00
CA LEU A 30 -18.10 -11.83 8.09
C LEU A 30 -18.27 -12.91 7.00
N LEU A 31 -19.15 -13.88 7.21
CA LEU A 31 -19.46 -14.94 6.23
C LEU A 31 -20.35 -14.47 5.09
N GLN A 32 -20.75 -13.19 5.07
CA GLN A 32 -21.45 -12.59 3.92
C GLN A 32 -20.52 -12.41 2.72
N VAL A 33 -19.21 -12.36 2.95
CA VAL A 33 -18.19 -12.30 1.89
C VAL A 33 -18.27 -13.59 1.08
N PRO A 34 -18.34 -13.53 -0.27
CA PRO A 34 -18.43 -14.72 -1.10
C PRO A 34 -17.16 -15.57 -1.02
N THR A 35 -17.27 -16.82 -1.45
CA THR A 35 -16.13 -17.76 -1.51
C THR A 35 -15.31 -17.65 -2.80
N SER A 36 -15.89 -17.09 -3.87
CA SER A 36 -15.24 -16.87 -5.16
C SER A 36 -15.84 -15.66 -5.85
N VAL A 37 -15.03 -14.96 -6.65
CA VAL A 37 -15.46 -13.84 -7.49
C VAL A 37 -15.21 -14.21 -8.95
N LYS A 38 -16.23 -14.07 -9.81
CA LYS A 38 -16.17 -14.53 -11.21
C LYS A 38 -16.08 -13.42 -12.25
N ASP A 39 -16.59 -12.23 -11.93
CA ASP A 39 -16.65 -11.10 -12.84
C ASP A 39 -16.43 -9.76 -12.11
N LEU A 40 -16.42 -8.66 -12.88
CA LEU A 40 -16.20 -7.33 -12.33
C LEU A 40 -17.32 -6.89 -11.38
N ASP A 41 -18.57 -7.28 -11.64
CA ASP A 41 -19.72 -6.88 -10.83
C ASP A 41 -19.73 -7.59 -9.46
N GLU A 42 -19.35 -8.86 -9.41
CA GLU A 42 -19.08 -9.59 -8.18
C GLU A 42 -17.87 -9.02 -7.44
N ALA A 43 -16.80 -8.65 -8.15
CA ALA A 43 -15.61 -8.04 -7.54
C ALA A 43 -15.98 -6.72 -6.85
N HIS A 44 -16.73 -5.87 -7.55
CA HIS A 44 -17.18 -4.58 -7.04
C HIS A 44 -18.07 -4.75 -5.81
N ARG A 45 -19.11 -5.59 -5.87
CA ARG A 45 -19.99 -5.87 -4.72
C ARG A 45 -19.24 -6.45 -3.53
N THR A 46 -18.24 -7.30 -3.78
CA THR A 46 -17.40 -7.89 -2.73
C THR A 46 -16.56 -6.82 -2.04
N LEU A 47 -15.94 -5.91 -2.78
CA LEU A 47 -15.16 -4.82 -2.22
C LEU A 47 -16.04 -3.83 -1.43
N GLN A 48 -17.23 -3.48 -1.95
CA GLN A 48 -18.21 -2.66 -1.23
C GLN A 48 -18.65 -3.32 0.09
N LEU A 49 -18.96 -4.61 0.07
CA LEU A 49 -19.33 -5.36 1.27
C LEU A 49 -18.18 -5.40 2.29
N CYS A 50 -16.95 -5.64 1.81
CA CYS A 50 -15.76 -5.63 2.65
C CYS A 50 -15.56 -4.27 3.33
N GLU A 51 -15.81 -3.17 2.62
CA GLU A 51 -15.75 -1.82 3.18
C GLU A 51 -16.77 -1.64 4.30
N ILE A 52 -18.03 -2.01 4.06
CA ILE A 52 -19.11 -1.93 5.06
C ILE A 52 -18.76 -2.75 6.31
N LEU A 53 -18.23 -3.97 6.13
CA LEU A 53 -17.81 -4.83 7.24
C LEU A 53 -16.62 -4.22 8.00
N CYS A 54 -15.63 -3.65 7.31
CA CYS A 54 -14.51 -2.95 7.93
C CYS A 54 -14.96 -1.72 8.72
N ALA A 55 -15.92 -0.95 8.21
CA ALA A 55 -16.51 0.20 8.91
C ALA A 55 -17.24 -0.23 10.19
N LYS A 56 -18.07 -1.29 10.11
CA LYS A 56 -18.75 -1.86 11.29
C LYS A 56 -17.75 -2.37 12.33
N LEU A 57 -16.72 -3.09 11.90
CA LEU A 57 -15.65 -3.57 12.78
C LEU A 57 -14.90 -2.40 13.41
N ALA A 58 -14.57 -1.35 12.65
CA ALA A 58 -13.88 -0.17 13.18
C ALA A 58 -14.71 0.52 14.27
N PHE A 59 -16.03 0.68 14.06
CA PHE A 59 -16.95 1.24 15.05
C PHE A 59 -16.99 0.41 16.34
N VAL A 60 -17.28 -0.89 16.22
CA VAL A 60 -17.35 -1.79 17.39
C VAL A 60 -15.99 -1.92 18.08
N GLY A 61 -14.90 -1.74 17.34
CA GLY A 61 -13.53 -1.76 17.85
C GLY A 61 -13.22 -0.67 18.87
N LYS A 62 -13.87 0.51 18.76
CA LYS A 62 -13.67 1.63 19.69
C LYS A 62 -14.18 1.31 21.10
N GLU A 63 -15.33 0.64 21.18
CA GLU A 63 -16.08 0.52 22.42
C GLU A 63 -16.10 -0.91 23.01
N ARG A 64 -16.06 -1.94 22.16
CA ARG A 64 -16.53 -3.28 22.56
C ARG A 64 -15.64 -4.45 22.13
N CYS A 65 -14.97 -4.35 20.97
CA CYS A 65 -14.14 -5.43 20.44
C CYS A 65 -12.68 -4.99 20.29
N LYS A 66 -11.89 -5.18 21.36
CA LYS A 66 -10.44 -4.88 21.36
C LYS A 66 -9.67 -5.58 20.23
N PHE A 67 -10.16 -6.72 19.76
CA PHE A 67 -9.54 -7.51 18.69
C PHE A 67 -10.02 -7.14 17.28
N SER A 68 -10.86 -6.11 17.12
CA SER A 68 -11.32 -5.62 15.82
C SER A 68 -10.19 -5.34 14.80
N PRO A 69 -9.03 -4.76 15.18
CA PRO A 69 -7.91 -4.60 14.24
C PRO A 69 -7.44 -5.92 13.63
N TYR A 70 -7.37 -7.02 14.40
CA TYR A 70 -7.02 -8.33 13.87
C TYR A 70 -8.07 -8.82 12.85
N LEU A 71 -9.35 -8.67 13.16
CA LEU A 71 -10.44 -9.08 12.25
C LEU A 71 -10.41 -8.30 10.93
N ARG A 72 -10.13 -6.98 10.98
CA ARG A 72 -9.99 -6.15 9.77
C ARG A 72 -8.79 -6.57 8.94
N VAL A 73 -7.63 -6.82 9.58
CA VAL A 73 -6.44 -7.32 8.89
C VAL A 73 -6.70 -8.66 8.23
N SER A 74 -7.29 -9.62 8.94
CA SER A 74 -7.59 -10.95 8.39
C SER A 74 -8.58 -10.88 7.23
N LEU A 75 -9.65 -10.09 7.36
CA LEU A 75 -10.64 -9.89 6.29
C LEU A 75 -9.98 -9.31 5.03
N LEU A 76 -9.19 -8.25 5.18
CA LEU A 76 -8.54 -7.59 4.05
C LEU A 76 -7.43 -8.44 3.43
N GLN A 77 -6.68 -9.18 4.24
CA GLN A 77 -5.74 -10.17 3.72
C GLN A 77 -6.47 -11.20 2.86
N GLN A 78 -7.50 -11.85 3.40
CA GLN A 78 -8.26 -12.87 2.68
C GLN A 78 -8.84 -12.34 1.37
N VAL A 79 -9.43 -11.13 1.38
CA VAL A 79 -10.01 -10.52 0.17
C VAL A 79 -8.96 -10.33 -0.92
N PHE A 80 -7.77 -9.82 -0.58
CA PHE A 80 -6.75 -9.46 -1.57
C PHE A 80 -5.73 -10.56 -1.88
N THR A 81 -5.69 -11.66 -1.13
CA THR A 81 -4.76 -12.76 -1.40
C THR A 81 -5.42 -14.08 -1.76
N GLU A 82 -6.72 -14.24 -1.50
CA GLU A 82 -7.44 -15.50 -1.72
C GLU A 82 -8.67 -15.32 -2.59
N LEU A 83 -9.50 -14.32 -2.28
CA LEU A 83 -10.82 -14.18 -2.90
C LEU A 83 -10.79 -13.46 -4.24
N LEU A 84 -10.08 -12.33 -4.31
CA LEU A 84 -10.00 -11.49 -5.50
C LEU A 84 -8.77 -11.89 -6.32
N PRO A 85 -8.95 -12.42 -7.54
CA PRO A 85 -7.83 -12.64 -8.46
C PRO A 85 -7.08 -11.34 -8.68
N LEU A 86 -5.75 -11.37 -8.51
CA LEU A 86 -4.92 -10.21 -8.80
C LEU A 86 -4.77 -10.02 -10.32
N PRO A 87 -4.68 -8.77 -10.80
CA PRO A 87 -4.60 -8.50 -12.22
C PRO A 87 -3.34 -9.11 -12.83
N LEU A 88 -3.48 -9.66 -14.03
CA LEU A 88 -2.35 -10.19 -14.79
C LEU A 88 -1.67 -9.03 -15.53
N GLY A 89 -0.35 -9.07 -15.61
CA GLY A 89 0.41 -8.09 -16.37
C GLY A 89 0.24 -8.25 -17.89
N PRO A 90 0.67 -7.26 -18.67
CA PRO A 90 0.56 -7.25 -20.12
C PRO A 90 1.30 -8.40 -20.81
N CYS A 91 2.47 -8.80 -20.33
CA CYS A 91 3.28 -9.84 -20.96
C CYS A 91 2.66 -11.23 -20.78
N THR A 92 2.04 -11.48 -19.62
CA THR A 92 1.34 -12.72 -19.29
C THR A 92 0.06 -12.89 -20.11
N GLN A 93 -0.63 -11.79 -20.41
CA GLN A 93 -1.84 -11.81 -21.24
C GLN A 93 -1.56 -11.87 -22.75
N LYS A 94 -0.36 -11.49 -23.18
CA LYS A 94 0.06 -11.50 -24.59
C LYS A 94 0.77 -12.82 -24.95
N PRO A 95 0.93 -13.14 -26.25
CA PRO A 95 1.73 -14.28 -26.66
C PRO A 95 3.15 -14.22 -26.08
N PRO A 96 3.74 -15.35 -25.65
CA PRO A 96 3.28 -16.73 -25.89
C PRO A 96 2.35 -17.32 -24.82
N LEU A 97 2.18 -16.68 -23.67
CA LEU A 97 1.41 -17.26 -22.55
C LEU A 97 -0.10 -17.15 -22.76
N SER A 98 -0.56 -15.98 -23.24
CA SER A 98 -1.97 -15.73 -23.57
C SER A 98 -2.94 -16.12 -22.44
N LEU A 99 -2.54 -15.91 -21.18
CA LEU A 99 -3.40 -16.19 -20.03
C LEU A 99 -4.52 -15.15 -19.96
N ARG A 100 -5.72 -15.61 -19.64
CA ARG A 100 -6.90 -14.76 -19.58
C ARG A 100 -7.11 -14.21 -18.16
N ASP A 101 -7.14 -12.89 -18.03
CA ASP A 101 -7.58 -12.20 -16.83
C ASP A 101 -9.09 -11.99 -16.89
N GLN A 102 -9.86 -12.86 -16.24
CA GLN A 102 -11.32 -12.90 -16.39
C GLN A 102 -12.04 -11.67 -15.80
N ILE A 103 -11.42 -10.96 -14.86
CA ILE A 103 -12.07 -9.89 -14.09
C ILE A 103 -11.58 -8.52 -14.55
N TRP A 104 -10.28 -8.33 -14.74
CA TRP A 104 -9.72 -7.00 -14.98
C TRP A 104 -9.35 -6.74 -16.45
N ALA A 105 -9.27 -7.79 -17.27
CA ALA A 105 -8.95 -7.69 -18.69
C ALA A 105 -9.48 -8.91 -19.50
N PRO A 106 -10.80 -9.18 -19.48
CA PRO A 106 -11.37 -10.42 -20.03
C PRO A 106 -11.15 -10.59 -21.54
N ASP A 107 -10.94 -9.49 -22.25
CA ASP A 107 -10.68 -9.42 -23.70
C ASP A 107 -9.20 -9.09 -24.01
N GLY A 108 -8.33 -9.06 -22.99
CA GLY A 108 -6.89 -8.78 -23.10
C GLY A 108 -6.49 -7.38 -22.60
N TRP A 109 -5.17 -7.18 -22.46
CA TRP A 109 -4.59 -5.98 -21.82
C TRP A 109 -4.99 -4.66 -22.49
N ASP A 110 -4.87 -4.60 -23.83
CA ASP A 110 -5.14 -3.40 -24.65
C ASP A 110 -6.62 -3.27 -25.04
N ALA A 111 -7.45 -4.26 -24.72
CA ALA A 111 -8.84 -4.28 -25.12
C ALA A 111 -9.70 -3.38 -24.22
N VAL A 112 -10.83 -2.94 -24.78
CA VAL A 112 -11.86 -2.23 -24.04
C VAL A 112 -12.55 -3.20 -23.09
N HIS A 113 -12.62 -2.88 -21.80
CA HIS A 113 -13.23 -3.76 -20.82
C HIS A 113 -14.76 -3.80 -20.97
N PRO A 114 -15.41 -4.98 -21.05
CA PRO A 114 -16.83 -5.10 -21.43
C PRO A 114 -17.82 -4.58 -20.37
N GLN A 115 -17.41 -4.48 -19.10
CA GLN A 115 -18.25 -3.99 -17.99
C GLN A 115 -17.75 -2.69 -17.35
N MET A 116 -16.55 -2.21 -17.67
CA MET A 116 -15.96 -1.08 -16.93
C MET A 116 -16.43 0.23 -17.55
N THR A 117 -16.99 1.11 -16.74
CA THR A 117 -17.35 2.49 -17.09
C THR A 117 -16.46 3.48 -16.35
N ARG A 118 -16.42 4.74 -16.78
CA ARG A 118 -15.64 5.77 -16.05
C ARG A 118 -16.12 5.93 -14.60
N ALA A 119 -17.43 5.89 -14.38
CA ALA A 119 -18.01 5.95 -13.03
C ALA A 119 -17.58 4.75 -12.18
N GLY A 120 -17.61 3.54 -12.76
CA GLY A 120 -17.15 2.32 -12.08
C GLY A 120 -15.67 2.36 -11.71
N GLN A 121 -14.79 2.90 -12.57
CA GLN A 121 -13.38 3.09 -12.24
C GLN A 121 -13.19 3.99 -11.02
N LEU A 122 -13.88 5.15 -11.00
CA LEU A 122 -13.80 6.08 -9.87
C LEU A 122 -14.31 5.43 -8.58
N GLU A 123 -15.45 4.75 -8.64
CA GLU A 123 -16.04 4.11 -7.48
C GLU A 123 -15.11 3.02 -6.89
N LEU A 124 -14.57 2.15 -7.75
CA LEU A 124 -13.60 1.13 -7.35
C LEU A 124 -12.36 1.75 -6.69
N LEU A 125 -11.78 2.80 -7.27
CA LEU A 125 -10.61 3.46 -6.69
C LEU A 125 -10.92 4.09 -5.33
N LEU A 126 -12.10 4.69 -5.17
CA LEU A 126 -12.53 5.26 -3.89
C LEU A 126 -12.76 4.18 -2.82
N ILE A 127 -13.33 3.02 -3.19
CA ILE A 127 -13.46 1.88 -2.29
C ILE A 127 -12.08 1.35 -1.91
N LEU A 128 -11.19 1.12 -2.88
CA LEU A 128 -9.83 0.64 -2.63
C LEU A 128 -9.04 1.58 -1.71
N LYS A 129 -9.19 2.91 -1.88
CA LYS A 129 -8.61 3.89 -0.97
C LYS A 129 -9.12 3.70 0.46
N ARG A 130 -10.43 3.61 0.67
CA ARG A 130 -11.00 3.43 2.02
C ARG A 130 -10.59 2.09 2.63
N LEU A 131 -10.50 1.03 1.84
CA LEU A 131 -9.97 -0.27 2.29
C LEU A 131 -8.49 -0.18 2.69
N ALA A 132 -7.67 0.57 1.95
CA ALA A 132 -6.28 0.83 2.28
C ALA A 132 -6.15 1.62 3.60
N GLU A 133 -6.99 2.63 3.83
CA GLU A 133 -7.05 3.38 5.10
C GLU A 133 -7.50 2.49 6.26
N HIS A 134 -8.51 1.63 6.04
CA HIS A 134 -8.93 0.62 7.02
C HIS A 134 -7.79 -0.34 7.38
N PHE A 135 -7.06 -0.82 6.38
CA PHE A 135 -5.93 -1.71 6.57
C PHE A 135 -4.78 -1.02 7.30
N ALA A 136 -4.45 0.23 6.92
CA ALA A 136 -3.41 1.02 7.56
C ALA A 136 -3.72 1.27 9.04
N ALA A 137 -4.93 1.73 9.35
CA ALA A 137 -5.37 1.93 10.73
C ALA A 137 -5.31 0.65 11.57
N ALA A 138 -5.76 -0.47 10.99
CA ALA A 138 -5.72 -1.76 11.67
C ALA A 138 -4.27 -2.23 11.88
N CYS A 139 -3.41 -2.14 10.87
CA CYS A 139 -2.01 -2.56 10.94
C CYS A 139 -1.19 -1.75 11.95
N CYS A 140 -1.39 -0.44 12.02
CA CYS A 140 -0.72 0.44 12.99
C CYS A 140 -1.23 0.23 14.42
N SER A 141 -2.40 -0.41 14.59
CA SER A 141 -2.95 -0.78 15.91
C SER A 141 -2.44 -2.11 16.45
N LEU A 142 -1.59 -2.81 15.69
CA LEU A 142 -1.07 -4.13 16.00
C LEU A 142 0.45 -4.09 16.16
N VAL A 143 0.98 -5.05 16.93
CA VAL A 143 2.42 -5.19 17.12
C VAL A 143 3.08 -5.61 15.81
N ALA A 144 3.98 -4.78 15.30
CA ALA A 144 4.77 -5.09 14.13
C ALA A 144 5.76 -6.25 14.43
N ASN A 145 5.87 -7.18 13.48
CA ASN A 145 6.88 -8.23 13.47
C ASN A 145 7.21 -8.57 12.01
N LYS A 146 8.32 -9.28 11.78
CA LYS A 146 8.80 -9.59 10.41
C LYS A 146 7.74 -10.26 9.53
N GLY A 147 7.04 -11.27 10.06
CA GLY A 147 6.01 -11.99 9.31
C GLY A 147 4.78 -11.13 9.03
N PHE A 148 4.35 -10.32 10.00
CA PHE A 148 3.23 -9.41 9.80
C PHE A 148 3.58 -8.26 8.84
N ASP A 149 4.82 -7.79 8.81
CA ASP A 149 5.28 -6.83 7.81
C ASP A 149 5.22 -7.40 6.39
N ALA A 150 5.48 -8.70 6.21
CA ALA A 150 5.26 -9.42 4.95
C ALA A 150 3.81 -9.31 4.48
N THR A 151 2.85 -9.57 5.38
CA THR A 151 1.42 -9.40 5.12
C THR A 151 1.11 -7.95 4.70
N LYS A 152 1.60 -6.96 5.45
CA LYS A 152 1.33 -5.53 5.16
C LYS A 152 1.74 -5.16 3.75
N ILE A 153 3.01 -5.38 3.39
CA ILE A 153 3.53 -4.96 2.09
C ILE A 153 2.87 -5.70 0.93
N THR A 154 2.48 -6.97 1.15
CA THR A 154 1.85 -7.80 0.11
C THR A 154 0.41 -7.38 -0.12
N VAL A 155 -0.37 -7.17 0.93
CA VAL A 155 -1.77 -6.74 0.82
C VAL A 155 -1.87 -5.33 0.24
N PHE A 156 -1.03 -4.39 0.67
CA PHE A 156 -0.98 -3.07 0.02
C PHE A 156 -0.50 -3.15 -1.43
N GLY A 157 0.45 -4.04 -1.74
CA GLY A 157 0.90 -4.27 -3.11
C GLY A 157 -0.21 -4.83 -4.00
N ALA A 158 -1.03 -5.74 -3.47
CA ALA A 158 -2.22 -6.27 -4.14
C ALA A 158 -3.25 -5.17 -4.41
N MET A 159 -3.57 -4.35 -3.41
CA MET A 159 -4.44 -3.17 -3.58
C MET A 159 -3.89 -2.20 -4.64
N ALA A 160 -2.57 -1.95 -4.64
CA ALA A 160 -1.90 -1.09 -5.59
C ALA A 160 -1.93 -1.65 -7.02
N ALA A 161 -1.73 -2.96 -7.20
CA ALA A 161 -1.80 -3.63 -8.50
C ALA A 161 -3.23 -3.54 -9.08
N VAL A 162 -4.25 -3.83 -8.25
CA VAL A 162 -5.65 -3.66 -8.66
C VAL A 162 -5.94 -2.21 -9.03
N ALA A 163 -5.50 -1.24 -8.23
CA ALA A 163 -5.70 0.18 -8.51
C ALA A 163 -5.02 0.64 -9.81
N ASP A 164 -3.77 0.23 -10.05
CA ASP A 164 -3.03 0.55 -11.29
C ASP A 164 -3.75 -0.07 -12.50
N ARG A 165 -4.24 -1.32 -12.40
CA ARG A 165 -5.01 -1.94 -13.48
C ARG A 165 -6.33 -1.23 -13.74
N VAL A 166 -7.08 -0.87 -12.68
CA VAL A 166 -8.33 -0.11 -12.81
C VAL A 166 -8.08 1.22 -13.53
N VAL A 167 -7.04 1.96 -13.15
CA VAL A 167 -6.68 3.24 -13.80
C VAL A 167 -6.31 3.06 -15.27
N ARG A 168 -5.56 2.01 -15.62
CA ARG A 168 -5.13 1.74 -17.00
C ARG A 168 -6.22 1.15 -17.89
N THR A 169 -7.30 0.66 -17.32
CA THR A 169 -8.36 -0.01 -18.08
C THR A 169 -9.02 0.96 -19.06
N THR A 170 -9.14 0.56 -20.32
CA THR A 170 -9.91 1.34 -21.31
C THR A 170 -11.39 1.01 -21.13
N VAL A 171 -12.22 2.03 -20.90
CA VAL A 171 -13.64 1.89 -20.55
C VAL A 171 -14.53 1.63 -21.76
N ARG A 172 -15.63 0.93 -21.52
CA ARG A 172 -16.65 0.59 -22.53
C ARG A 172 -17.36 1.83 -23.05
N ARG A 173 -17.58 1.86 -24.37
CA ARG A 173 -18.54 2.76 -25.02
C ARG A 173 -19.95 2.45 -24.51
N ALA A 174 -20.66 3.44 -23.97
CA ALA A 174 -22.06 3.30 -23.60
C ALA A 174 -22.84 2.79 -24.83
N ARG A 175 -23.44 1.59 -24.74
CA ARG A 175 -24.10 0.94 -25.90
C ARG A 175 -25.38 1.67 -26.36
N ASP A 176 -25.88 2.60 -25.56
CA ASP A 176 -27.18 3.24 -25.76
C ASP A 176 -27.10 4.77 -25.94
N CYS A 177 -25.88 5.32 -26.04
CA CYS A 177 -25.65 6.74 -26.24
C CYS A 177 -24.61 6.93 -27.36
N ASP A 178 -24.92 7.71 -28.39
CA ASP A 178 -23.96 8.16 -29.43
C ASP A 178 -22.81 9.04 -28.86
N LYS A 179 -22.61 9.05 -27.54
CA LYS A 179 -21.59 9.82 -26.84
C LYS A 179 -20.47 8.86 -26.44
N GLU A 180 -19.31 9.03 -27.06
CA GLU A 180 -18.08 8.37 -26.63
C GLU A 180 -17.81 8.69 -25.15
N GLU A 181 -17.77 7.67 -24.28
CA GLU A 181 -17.24 7.86 -22.93
C GLU A 181 -15.74 8.16 -23.06
N VAL A 182 -15.38 9.41 -22.82
CA VAL A 182 -13.99 9.87 -22.86
C VAL A 182 -13.25 9.30 -21.65
N PRO A 183 -12.12 8.60 -21.84
CA PRO A 183 -11.30 8.12 -20.74
C PRO A 183 -10.89 9.25 -19.79
N SER A 184 -10.61 8.91 -18.53
CA SER A 184 -10.06 9.90 -17.59
C SER A 184 -8.70 10.40 -18.09
N GLY A 185 -8.38 11.67 -17.80
CA GLY A 185 -7.05 12.22 -18.13
C GLY A 185 -5.93 11.42 -17.46
N LEU A 186 -6.20 10.81 -16.29
CA LEU A 186 -5.27 9.91 -15.62
C LEU A 186 -5.05 8.61 -16.40
N THR A 187 -6.12 7.98 -16.88
CA THR A 187 -6.05 6.77 -17.71
C THR A 187 -5.23 7.02 -18.97
N GLU A 188 -5.49 8.15 -19.64
CA GLU A 188 -4.75 8.53 -20.84
C GLU A 188 -3.27 8.81 -20.55
N ALA A 189 -2.97 9.54 -19.48
CA ALA A 189 -1.59 9.81 -19.06
C ALA A 189 -0.83 8.51 -18.76
N MET A 190 -1.42 7.63 -17.94
CA MET A 190 -0.81 6.37 -17.52
C MET A 190 -0.51 5.42 -18.69
N ASN A 191 -1.37 5.41 -19.72
CA ASN A 191 -1.20 4.62 -20.93
C ASN A 191 -0.42 5.36 -22.05
N GLY A 192 0.01 6.61 -21.82
CA GLY A 192 0.78 7.38 -22.79
C GLY A 192 -0.03 7.94 -23.96
N MET A 193 -1.35 8.04 -23.85
CA MET A 193 -2.23 8.54 -24.92
C MET A 193 -2.16 10.07 -25.10
N LEU A 194 -1.64 10.83 -24.13
CA LEU A 194 -1.57 12.29 -24.20
C LEU A 194 -0.31 12.79 -24.95
N GLU A 195 0.88 12.33 -24.58
CA GLU A 195 2.17 12.73 -25.21
C GLU A 195 3.01 11.53 -25.69
N GLY A 196 2.40 10.35 -25.86
CA GLY A 196 3.09 9.16 -26.37
C GLY A 196 4.02 8.45 -25.38
N ARG A 197 4.06 8.88 -24.10
CA ARG A 197 4.93 8.27 -23.08
C ARG A 197 4.13 7.75 -21.88
N PRO A 198 3.98 6.42 -21.74
CA PRO A 198 3.33 5.81 -20.59
C PRO A 198 4.13 6.04 -19.31
N LEU A 199 3.45 5.84 -18.18
CA LEU A 199 4.01 6.01 -16.83
C LEU A 199 3.74 4.76 -16.01
N ALA A 200 4.59 4.49 -15.03
CA ALA A 200 4.44 3.33 -14.15
C ALA A 200 5.00 3.57 -12.75
N VAL A 201 4.50 2.80 -11.80
CA VAL A 201 5.05 2.73 -10.44
C VAL A 201 6.19 1.72 -10.43
N ASP A 202 7.35 2.11 -9.92
CA ASP A 202 8.49 1.20 -9.79
C ASP A 202 8.30 0.22 -8.61
N PRO A 203 8.27 -1.11 -8.83
CA PRO A 203 8.15 -2.10 -7.77
C PRO A 203 9.47 -2.42 -7.06
N ASN A 204 10.60 -1.80 -7.42
CA ASN A 204 11.93 -2.22 -6.99
C ASN A 204 12.08 -2.39 -5.47
N THR A 205 11.58 -1.45 -4.67
CA THR A 205 11.66 -1.57 -3.20
C THR A 205 10.85 -2.74 -2.67
N PHE A 206 9.71 -3.06 -3.28
CA PHE A 206 8.93 -4.25 -2.93
C PHE A 206 9.68 -5.53 -3.26
N LEU A 207 10.35 -5.58 -4.41
CA LEU A 207 11.21 -6.70 -4.80
C LEU A 207 12.34 -6.92 -3.80
N VAL A 208 13.10 -5.85 -3.47
CA VAL A 208 14.19 -5.89 -2.50
C VAL A 208 13.72 -6.32 -1.11
N GLN A 209 12.56 -5.83 -0.64
CA GLN A 209 11.99 -6.32 0.63
C GLN A 209 11.59 -7.80 0.56
N SER A 210 11.05 -8.24 -0.57
CA SER A 210 10.55 -9.60 -0.75
C SER A 210 11.65 -10.66 -0.71
N GLU A 211 12.90 -10.30 -1.01
CA GLU A 211 14.06 -11.20 -0.95
C GLU A 211 14.36 -11.73 0.46
N THR A 212 14.12 -10.93 1.50
CA THR A 212 14.53 -11.27 2.87
C THR A 212 13.37 -11.40 3.86
N ILE A 213 12.20 -10.87 3.53
CA ILE A 213 11.00 -11.01 4.34
C ILE A 213 10.36 -12.37 4.08
N GLU A 214 10.38 -13.21 5.12
CA GLU A 214 9.85 -14.57 5.07
C GLU A 214 8.32 -14.56 5.17
N THR A 215 7.70 -15.35 4.31
CA THR A 215 6.25 -15.53 4.26
C THR A 215 5.96 -17.03 4.27
N ALA A 216 5.37 -17.52 5.35
CA ALA A 216 5.05 -18.95 5.52
C ALA A 216 3.70 -19.35 4.91
N VAL A 217 2.85 -18.37 4.60
CA VAL A 217 1.48 -18.58 4.11
C VAL A 217 1.49 -18.63 2.57
N PRO A 218 1.01 -19.72 1.94
CA PRO A 218 1.11 -19.89 0.49
C PRO A 218 0.31 -18.84 -0.29
N GLU A 219 -0.86 -18.44 0.19
CA GLU A 219 -1.72 -17.44 -0.45
C GLU A 219 -1.03 -16.07 -0.50
N LEU A 220 -0.34 -15.69 0.58
CA LEU A 220 0.51 -14.49 0.59
C LEU A 220 1.70 -14.61 -0.39
N ASN A 221 2.29 -15.80 -0.54
CA ASN A 221 3.39 -16.01 -1.49
C ASN A 221 2.93 -15.87 -2.95
N LEU A 222 1.75 -16.41 -3.27
CA LEU A 222 1.13 -16.26 -4.58
C LEU A 222 0.81 -14.79 -4.87
N ALA A 223 0.15 -14.10 -3.92
CA ALA A 223 -0.18 -12.69 -4.05
C ALA A 223 1.07 -11.82 -4.24
N ARG A 224 2.11 -12.05 -3.44
CA ARG A 224 3.40 -11.36 -3.56
C ARG A 224 4.03 -11.56 -4.93
N THR A 225 4.04 -12.79 -5.44
CA THR A 225 4.58 -13.11 -6.77
C THR A 225 3.77 -12.43 -7.87
N ALA A 226 2.43 -12.42 -7.76
CA ALA A 226 1.55 -11.76 -8.72
C ALA A 226 1.76 -10.23 -8.74
N VAL A 227 1.93 -9.58 -7.58
CA VAL A 227 2.26 -8.14 -7.50
C VAL A 227 3.61 -7.86 -8.17
N CYS A 228 4.63 -8.67 -7.88
CA CYS A 228 5.94 -8.56 -8.52
C CYS A 228 5.85 -8.70 -10.04
N ALA A 229 5.15 -9.73 -10.52
CA ALA A 229 4.96 -10.00 -11.94
C ALA A 229 4.21 -8.84 -12.60
N TYR A 230 3.07 -8.43 -12.07
CA TYR A 230 2.24 -7.36 -12.61
C TYR A 230 3.04 -6.08 -12.88
N PHE A 231 3.68 -5.50 -11.85
CA PHE A 231 4.40 -4.24 -12.02
C PHE A 231 5.67 -4.38 -12.87
N SER A 232 6.37 -5.51 -12.78
CA SER A 232 7.56 -5.75 -13.62
C SER A 232 7.19 -5.88 -15.10
N GLU A 233 6.08 -6.55 -15.39
CA GLU A 233 5.54 -6.67 -16.74
C GLU A 233 5.03 -5.33 -17.28
N VAL A 234 4.36 -4.52 -16.46
CA VAL A 234 3.95 -3.16 -16.86
C VAL A 234 5.16 -2.32 -17.26
N MET A 235 6.21 -2.32 -16.43
CA MET A 235 7.47 -1.62 -16.74
C MET A 235 8.10 -2.15 -18.03
N SER A 236 8.16 -3.48 -18.20
CA SER A 236 8.74 -4.11 -19.39
C SER A 236 7.93 -3.83 -20.66
N HIS A 237 6.61 -3.90 -20.59
CA HIS A 237 5.72 -3.72 -21.74
C HIS A 237 5.82 -2.31 -22.32
N TYR A 238 5.97 -1.32 -21.45
CA TYR A 238 6.12 0.08 -21.82
C TYR A 238 7.58 0.52 -21.99
N GLU A 239 8.53 -0.42 -21.92
CA GLU A 239 9.98 -0.16 -22.02
C GLU A 239 10.50 0.91 -21.05
N ILE A 240 9.84 1.03 -19.89
CA ILE A 240 10.19 2.00 -18.86
C ILE A 240 11.42 1.49 -18.11
N LYS A 241 12.53 2.23 -18.23
CA LYS A 241 13.74 1.92 -17.44
C LYS A 241 13.60 2.55 -16.06
N LYS A 242 14.14 1.87 -15.03
CA LYS A 242 14.20 2.37 -13.65
C LYS A 242 14.81 3.78 -13.60
N LEU A 243 14.29 4.62 -12.69
CA LEU A 243 14.81 5.95 -12.38
C LEU A 243 14.80 6.95 -13.56
N LYS A 244 13.93 6.71 -14.54
CA LYS A 244 13.68 7.68 -15.60
C LYS A 244 12.48 8.55 -15.29
N ASP A 245 12.33 9.61 -16.08
CA ASP A 245 11.23 10.57 -16.04
C ASP A 245 9.83 9.94 -16.33
N GLU A 246 9.74 8.62 -16.54
CA GLU A 246 8.53 7.82 -16.71
C GLU A 246 8.05 7.11 -15.43
N THR A 247 8.84 7.09 -14.34
CA THR A 247 8.38 6.55 -13.05
C THR A 247 7.62 7.60 -12.24
N ILE A 248 6.59 7.17 -11.50
CA ILE A 248 5.83 8.01 -10.58
C ILE A 248 5.91 7.44 -9.17
N PHE A 249 5.78 8.32 -8.17
CA PHE A 249 5.72 7.93 -6.75
C PHE A 249 6.99 7.22 -6.28
N ASP A 250 8.13 7.70 -6.78
CA ASP A 250 9.47 7.14 -6.64
C ASP A 250 10.27 7.76 -5.48
N TRP A 251 9.56 8.36 -4.50
CA TRP A 251 10.14 8.90 -3.27
C TRP A 251 10.96 7.89 -2.45
N ASP A 252 10.70 6.59 -2.58
CA ASP A 252 11.48 5.52 -1.95
C ASP A 252 12.93 5.46 -2.48
N THR A 253 13.15 5.85 -3.74
CA THR A 253 14.51 5.99 -4.33
C THR A 253 15.31 7.09 -3.63
N TYR A 254 14.64 8.16 -3.21
CA TYR A 254 15.28 9.34 -2.65
C TYR A 254 15.28 9.34 -1.12
N GLY A 255 15.40 8.16 -0.52
CA GLY A 255 15.45 8.00 0.93
C GLY A 255 14.15 8.40 1.62
N TRP A 256 13.00 8.24 0.95
CA TRP A 256 11.67 8.62 1.45
C TRP A 256 11.52 10.13 1.74
N MET A 257 12.38 10.98 1.17
CA MET A 257 12.39 12.43 1.43
C MET A 257 11.30 13.23 0.68
N MET A 258 10.50 12.59 -0.18
CA MET A 258 9.33 13.18 -0.86
C MET A 258 9.58 14.52 -1.59
N TYR A 259 10.76 14.68 -2.18
CA TYR A 259 11.15 15.89 -2.92
C TYR A 259 10.24 16.12 -4.13
N VAL A 260 9.56 17.28 -4.17
CA VAL A 260 8.66 17.63 -5.27
C VAL A 260 9.43 17.65 -6.58
N GLU A 261 10.56 18.34 -6.65
CA GLU A 261 11.35 18.49 -7.89
C GLU A 261 11.93 17.19 -8.46
N ARG A 262 11.98 16.11 -7.66
CA ARG A 262 12.48 14.80 -8.09
C ARG A 262 11.40 13.93 -8.74
N GLU A 263 10.12 14.23 -8.49
CA GLU A 263 8.96 13.50 -8.98
C GLU A 263 8.59 13.93 -10.41
N LYS A 264 9.51 13.71 -11.36
CA LYS A 264 9.38 14.18 -12.74
C LYS A 264 8.23 13.51 -13.51
N GLY A 265 8.02 12.21 -13.31
CA GLY A 265 6.90 11.51 -13.95
C GLY A 265 5.56 12.04 -13.45
N LEU A 266 5.46 12.33 -12.15
CA LEU A 266 4.26 12.92 -11.56
C LEU A 266 4.03 14.35 -12.08
N GLN A 267 5.09 15.16 -12.17
CA GLN A 267 5.01 16.48 -12.79
C GLN A 267 4.49 16.39 -14.24
N ARG A 268 4.93 15.37 -15.00
CA ARG A 268 4.49 15.14 -16.37
C ARG A 268 2.99 14.79 -16.43
N VAL A 269 2.53 13.85 -15.60
CA VAL A 269 1.09 13.50 -15.49
C VAL A 269 0.25 14.75 -15.29
N VAL A 270 0.62 15.55 -14.30
CA VAL A 270 -0.13 16.73 -13.88
C VAL A 270 -0.17 17.76 -15.00
N LYS A 271 0.96 18.02 -15.66
CA LYS A 271 1.03 18.93 -16.81
C LYS A 271 0.14 18.47 -17.96
N GLN A 272 0.18 17.18 -18.31
CA GLN A 272 -0.62 16.61 -19.39
C GLN A 272 -2.13 16.69 -19.09
N MET A 273 -2.53 16.31 -17.88
CA MET A 273 -3.93 16.38 -17.45
C MET A 273 -4.45 17.82 -17.45
N CYS A 274 -3.66 18.77 -16.92
CA CYS A 274 -4.00 20.19 -16.93
C CYS A 274 -4.08 20.77 -18.35
N ALA A 275 -3.14 20.43 -19.23
CA ALA A 275 -3.11 20.91 -20.61
C ALA A 275 -4.37 20.51 -21.39
N LYS A 276 -4.90 19.30 -21.17
CA LYS A 276 -6.15 18.83 -21.80
C LYS A 276 -7.36 19.72 -21.48
N HIS A 277 -7.33 20.40 -20.33
CA HIS A 277 -8.39 21.32 -19.89
C HIS A 277 -8.01 22.80 -20.06
N LEU A 278 -6.95 23.10 -20.83
CA LEU A 278 -6.42 24.45 -21.04
C LEU A 278 -6.05 25.17 -19.73
N LEU A 279 -5.51 24.41 -18.77
CA LEU A 279 -5.09 24.93 -17.47
C LEU A 279 -3.58 25.04 -17.40
N GLU A 280 -3.12 26.19 -16.88
CA GLU A 280 -1.71 26.40 -16.61
C GLU A 280 -1.31 25.71 -15.30
N THR A 281 -0.34 24.81 -15.38
CA THR A 281 0.20 24.11 -14.21
C THR A 281 1.11 25.01 -13.36
N GLY A 282 1.65 26.07 -13.96
CA GLY A 282 2.60 27.00 -13.33
C GLY A 282 3.85 26.33 -12.76
N LYS A 283 4.57 27.06 -11.89
CA LYS A 283 5.68 26.52 -11.10
C LYS A 283 5.21 25.68 -9.90
N ASP A 284 3.93 25.80 -9.53
CA ASP A 284 3.33 25.24 -8.31
C ASP A 284 2.61 23.91 -8.53
N TRP A 285 3.02 23.12 -9.52
CA TRP A 285 2.37 21.84 -9.86
C TRP A 285 2.25 20.86 -8.67
N GLY A 286 3.18 20.91 -7.71
CA GLY A 286 3.10 20.11 -6.48
C GLY A 286 1.88 20.44 -5.64
N LYS A 287 1.42 21.69 -5.62
CA LYS A 287 0.19 22.09 -4.89
C LYS A 287 -1.07 21.50 -5.53
N LEU A 288 -1.09 21.37 -6.86
CA LEU A 288 -2.17 20.69 -7.59
C LEU A 288 -2.24 19.20 -7.20
N VAL A 289 -1.09 18.55 -7.09
CA VAL A 289 -0.99 17.16 -6.62
C VAL A 289 -1.47 17.03 -5.19
N ALA A 290 -1.02 17.92 -4.30
CA ALA A 290 -1.37 17.89 -2.89
C ALA A 290 -2.89 18.09 -2.67
N GLY A 291 -3.53 18.92 -3.51
CA GLY A 291 -4.93 19.30 -3.33
C GLY A 291 -5.11 20.31 -2.20
N ASP A 292 -4.12 21.18 -2.01
CA ASP A 292 -4.10 22.18 -0.94
C ASP A 292 -5.29 23.14 -1.05
N ALA A 293 -5.76 23.68 0.08
CA ALA A 293 -7.08 24.34 0.21
C ALA A 293 -7.27 25.66 -0.58
N SER A 294 -6.34 26.03 -1.45
CA SER A 294 -6.42 27.22 -2.29
C SER A 294 -7.11 26.95 -3.63
N GLU A 295 -7.13 27.96 -4.52
CA GLU A 295 -7.61 27.88 -5.90
C GLU A 295 -6.97 26.73 -6.72
N THR A 296 -5.88 26.12 -6.22
CA THR A 296 -5.14 25.02 -6.85
C THR A 296 -5.65 23.61 -6.50
N ALA A 297 -6.73 23.46 -5.72
CA ALA A 297 -7.37 22.14 -5.49
C ALA A 297 -8.06 21.56 -6.75
N TYR A 298 -7.98 22.25 -7.90
CA TYR A 298 -8.67 21.89 -9.13
C TYR A 298 -8.39 20.45 -9.59
N LEU A 299 -7.14 19.99 -9.53
CA LEU A 299 -6.79 18.66 -10.05
C LEU A 299 -7.48 17.55 -9.26
N VAL A 300 -7.42 17.61 -7.92
CA VAL A 300 -8.08 16.63 -7.04
C VAL A 300 -9.61 16.72 -7.13
N ARG A 301 -10.18 17.89 -7.41
CA ARG A 301 -11.63 18.06 -7.60
C ARG A 301 -12.12 17.58 -8.97
N THR A 302 -11.30 17.73 -10.01
CA THR A 302 -11.66 17.38 -11.40
C THR A 302 -11.39 15.91 -11.70
N TRP A 303 -10.31 15.37 -11.14
CA TRP A 303 -9.94 13.96 -11.21
C TRP A 303 -9.79 13.36 -9.82
N PRO A 304 -10.89 13.16 -9.07
CA PRO A 304 -10.85 12.50 -7.76
C PRO A 304 -10.21 11.10 -7.81
N GLU A 305 -10.26 10.42 -8.97
CA GLU A 305 -9.57 9.17 -9.25
C GLU A 305 -8.06 9.26 -9.03
N PHE A 306 -7.44 10.41 -9.33
CA PHE A 306 -6.01 10.63 -9.10
C PHE A 306 -5.67 10.65 -7.61
N ALA A 307 -6.46 11.35 -6.81
CA ALA A 307 -6.21 11.41 -5.37
C ALA A 307 -6.38 10.03 -4.72
N ALA A 308 -7.40 9.28 -5.14
CA ALA A 308 -7.58 7.90 -4.69
C ALA A 308 -6.38 7.02 -5.05
N TYR A 309 -5.92 7.06 -6.31
CA TYR A 309 -4.77 6.29 -6.77
C TYR A 309 -3.47 6.67 -6.04
N ARG A 310 -3.16 7.98 -5.95
CA ARG A 310 -1.99 8.52 -5.21
C ARG A 310 -1.95 7.99 -3.78
N ASP A 311 -3.08 8.03 -3.10
CA ASP A 311 -3.22 7.64 -1.70
C ASP A 311 -2.99 6.13 -1.47
N ILE A 312 -3.50 5.29 -2.38
CA ILE A 312 -3.27 3.83 -2.36
C ILE A 312 -1.78 3.52 -2.56
N ILE A 313 -1.15 4.11 -3.58
CA ILE A 313 0.29 3.89 -3.84
C ILE A 313 1.14 4.43 -2.70
N PHE A 314 0.76 5.57 -2.11
CA PHE A 314 1.42 6.11 -0.93
C PHE A 314 1.45 5.12 0.22
N TYR A 315 0.32 4.51 0.57
CA TYR A 315 0.31 3.51 1.64
C TYR A 315 1.23 2.33 1.34
N TRP A 316 1.20 1.82 0.11
CA TRP A 316 2.10 0.74 -0.28
C TRP A 316 3.57 1.11 -0.10
N LYS A 317 4.00 2.27 -0.60
CA LYS A 317 5.38 2.76 -0.48
C LYS A 317 5.76 3.14 0.96
N TYR A 318 4.82 3.66 1.74
CA TYR A 318 5.02 4.00 3.15
C TYR A 318 5.32 2.75 3.97
N PHE A 319 4.52 1.70 3.82
CA PHE A 319 4.75 0.41 4.48
C PHE A 319 5.94 -0.37 3.91
N LEU A 320 6.63 0.14 2.88
CA LEU A 320 7.92 -0.35 2.39
C LEU A 320 9.13 0.36 3.01
N CYS A 321 8.94 1.44 3.78
CA CYS A 321 10.04 2.18 4.39
C CYS A 321 10.87 1.31 5.33
N THR A 322 12.19 1.24 5.13
CA THR A 322 13.04 0.37 5.95
C THR A 322 13.39 0.94 7.31
N ASP A 323 13.13 2.24 7.54
CA ASP A 323 13.29 2.87 8.85
C ASP A 323 12.03 2.66 9.70
N LEU A 324 12.08 1.74 10.65
CA LEU A 324 10.93 1.40 11.51
C LEU A 324 10.45 2.57 12.38
N ARG A 325 11.27 3.60 12.59
CA ARG A 325 10.95 4.73 13.49
C ARG A 325 9.96 5.71 12.89
N VAL A 326 9.76 5.66 11.57
CA VAL A 326 8.75 6.48 10.88
C VAL A 326 7.33 5.97 11.16
N PHE A 327 7.17 4.71 11.60
CA PHE A 327 5.85 4.18 11.89
C PHE A 327 5.25 4.83 13.15
N PRO A 328 3.92 5.03 13.20
CA PRO A 328 3.26 5.51 14.40
C PRO A 328 3.45 4.55 15.56
N GLU A 329 3.30 5.07 16.78
CA GLU A 329 3.28 4.25 17.98
C GLU A 329 2.15 3.22 17.91
N ASN A 330 2.42 2.03 18.45
CA ASN A 330 1.44 0.97 18.51
C ASN A 330 0.39 1.29 19.60
N LYS A 331 -0.75 1.79 19.15
CA LYS A 331 -1.93 2.05 19.98
C LYS A 331 -3.19 1.83 19.14
N PRO A 332 -4.37 1.66 19.75
CA PRO A 332 -5.62 1.56 19.00
C PRO A 332 -5.86 2.82 18.17
N TRP A 333 -5.67 2.73 16.86
CA TRP A 333 -5.91 3.81 15.92
C TRP A 333 -7.33 3.74 15.37
N GLU A 334 -7.98 4.90 15.31
CA GLU A 334 -9.26 5.04 14.64
C GLU A 334 -9.08 5.09 13.13
N LEU A 335 -10.14 4.81 12.38
CA LEU A 335 -10.12 4.92 10.91
C LEU A 335 -9.70 6.33 10.47
N GLN A 336 -10.27 7.35 11.10
CA GLN A 336 -10.03 8.76 10.76
C GLN A 336 -8.55 9.15 10.93
N SER A 337 -7.81 8.44 11.80
CA SER A 337 -6.38 8.66 11.95
C SER A 337 -5.59 8.20 10.72
N ALA A 338 -6.13 7.30 9.91
CA ALA A 338 -5.53 6.91 8.64
C ALA A 338 -6.02 7.75 7.46
N TYR A 339 -6.68 8.90 7.67
CA TYR A 339 -6.93 9.81 6.56
C TYR A 339 -5.67 10.64 6.31
N ILE A 340 -5.18 10.60 5.07
CA ILE A 340 -4.01 11.36 4.64
C ILE A 340 -4.40 12.73 4.10
N SER A 341 -3.73 13.76 4.60
CA SER A 341 -3.74 15.10 4.00
C SER A 341 -2.37 15.40 3.42
N TRP A 342 -2.35 16.03 2.25
CA TRP A 342 -1.12 16.37 1.54
C TRP A 342 -0.97 17.88 1.48
N HIS A 343 0.24 18.35 1.73
CA HIS A 343 0.63 19.75 1.64
C HIS A 343 2.01 19.85 1.00
N VAL A 344 2.34 21.03 0.46
CA VAL A 344 3.71 21.33 0.00
C VAL A 344 4.35 22.25 1.01
N ALA A 345 5.49 21.84 1.55
CA ALA A 345 6.26 22.60 2.54
C ALA A 345 7.75 22.58 2.20
N ASN A 346 8.54 23.44 2.83
CA ASN A 346 9.99 23.42 2.64
C ASN A 346 10.62 22.22 3.38
N GLU A 347 11.71 21.67 2.83
CA GLU A 347 12.42 20.53 3.45
C GLU A 347 12.74 20.79 4.94
N ASN A 348 13.22 21.99 5.27
CA ASN A 348 13.57 22.36 6.64
C ASN A 348 12.38 22.37 7.61
N GLU A 349 11.18 22.73 7.15
CA GLU A 349 9.96 22.75 7.98
C GLU A 349 9.50 21.32 8.29
N VAL A 350 9.68 20.42 7.32
CA VAL A 350 9.27 19.02 7.45
C VAL A 350 10.33 18.21 8.20
N TYR A 351 11.58 18.24 7.76
CA TYR A 351 12.63 17.33 8.22
C TYR A 351 13.67 17.98 9.15
N GLY A 352 13.59 19.29 9.39
CA GLY A 352 14.52 20.03 10.24
C GLY A 352 15.83 20.45 9.53
N PRO A 353 16.68 21.24 10.20
CA PRO A 353 17.95 21.73 9.66
C PRO A 353 18.95 20.58 9.37
N PRO A 354 20.04 20.79 8.60
CA PRO A 354 20.53 22.05 8.02
C PRO A 354 20.28 22.23 6.51
N THR A 355 19.73 21.23 5.81
CA THR A 355 19.60 21.25 4.35
C THR A 355 18.21 21.70 3.91
N ASN A 356 18.16 22.77 3.11
CA ASN A 356 16.98 23.15 2.34
C ASN A 356 17.23 22.91 0.85
N ARG A 357 16.93 21.71 0.35
CA ARG A 357 17.09 21.38 -1.07
C ARG A 357 15.86 21.73 -1.91
N GLY A 358 14.80 22.27 -1.29
CA GLY A 358 13.59 22.72 -1.98
C GLY A 358 12.31 22.24 -1.30
N ALA A 359 11.23 22.23 -2.08
CA ALA A 359 9.90 21.80 -1.63
C ALA A 359 9.79 20.28 -1.53
N VAL A 360 9.06 19.82 -0.52
CA VAL A 360 8.73 18.41 -0.27
C VAL A 360 7.22 18.25 -0.07
N PHE A 361 6.69 17.08 -0.39
CA PHE A 361 5.34 16.72 0.02
C PHE A 361 5.31 16.40 1.51
N GLN A 362 4.56 17.19 2.27
CA GLN A 362 4.21 16.93 3.65
C GLN A 362 2.91 16.14 3.68
N ILE A 363 2.91 15.03 4.41
CA ILE A 363 1.77 14.09 4.50
C ILE A 363 1.40 13.86 5.95
N SER A 364 0.26 14.41 6.37
CA SER A 364 -0.25 14.28 7.72
C SER A 364 -1.17 13.07 7.84
N ALA A 365 -0.93 12.24 8.84
CA ALA A 365 -1.76 11.10 9.24
C ALA A 365 -1.31 10.60 10.61
N PHE A 366 -2.15 9.80 11.26
CA PHE A 366 -1.93 9.21 12.58
C PHE A 366 -1.55 10.26 13.64
N GLY A 367 -2.21 11.42 13.59
CA GLY A 367 -1.95 12.54 14.50
C GLY A 367 -0.56 13.16 14.37
N ARG A 368 0.17 12.87 13.27
CA ARG A 368 1.46 13.48 12.95
C ARG A 368 1.30 14.45 11.79
N ASP A 369 1.95 15.61 11.87
CA ASP A 369 2.01 16.59 10.79
C ASP A 369 2.80 16.08 9.58
N HIS A 370 3.70 15.12 9.80
CA HIS A 370 4.27 14.35 8.72
C HIS A 370 4.55 12.92 9.17
N ILE A 371 3.94 11.96 8.51
CA ILE A 371 4.00 10.55 8.89
C ILE A 371 5.40 9.92 8.70
N LEU A 372 6.26 10.50 7.85
CA LEU A 372 7.63 10.02 7.64
C LEU A 372 8.67 10.66 8.59
N LYS A 373 8.26 11.54 9.51
CA LYS A 373 9.19 12.11 10.50
C LYS A 373 9.67 11.03 11.47
N THR A 374 10.98 10.93 11.64
CA THR A 374 11.58 10.19 12.76
C THR A 374 11.51 11.02 14.04
N PRO A 375 11.62 10.43 15.24
CA PRO A 375 11.62 11.19 16.50
C PRO A 375 12.97 11.86 16.84
N GLU A 376 13.95 11.82 15.93
CA GLU A 376 15.31 12.34 16.16
C GLU A 376 15.44 13.85 15.84
N PRO A 377 16.47 14.57 16.33
CA PRO A 377 16.63 16.02 16.10
C PRO A 377 16.68 16.48 14.64
N ASN A 378 16.93 15.54 13.72
CA ASN A 378 16.99 15.73 12.28
C ASN A 378 15.99 14.72 11.69
N TYR A 379 14.70 15.04 11.74
CA TYR A 379 13.52 14.16 11.52
C TYR A 379 13.49 13.35 10.20
N ARG A 380 14.57 13.36 9.41
CA ARG A 380 14.79 12.60 8.18
C ARG A 380 14.71 11.08 8.43
N PRO A 381 14.02 10.33 7.55
CA PRO A 381 14.14 8.87 7.50
C PRO A 381 15.60 8.46 7.31
N LYS A 382 16.03 7.39 8.00
CA LYS A 382 17.34 6.77 7.81
C LYS A 382 17.13 5.32 7.38
N PRO A 383 16.68 5.08 6.14
CA PRO A 383 16.51 3.73 5.63
C PRO A 383 17.83 2.96 5.69
N SER A 384 17.71 1.64 5.80
CA SER A 384 18.83 0.70 5.80
C SER A 384 19.66 0.86 4.53
N ALA A 385 20.98 0.99 4.67
CA ALA A 385 21.91 1.08 3.54
C ALA A 385 21.88 -0.17 2.63
N SER A 386 21.54 -1.33 3.21
CA SER A 386 21.36 -2.58 2.45
C SER A 386 20.09 -2.59 1.59
N GLY A 387 19.20 -1.61 1.76
CA GLY A 387 17.89 -1.62 1.15
C GLY A 387 16.90 -2.57 1.83
N HIS A 388 17.32 -3.50 2.70
CA HIS A 388 16.41 -4.41 3.42
C HIS A 388 16.03 -3.87 4.80
N ARG A 389 14.74 -3.92 5.15
CA ARG A 389 14.24 -3.65 6.52
C ARG A 389 14.73 -4.73 7.48
N TYR A 390 14.59 -5.99 7.06
CA TYR A 390 15.04 -7.14 7.82
C TYR A 390 16.18 -7.82 7.06
N PRO A 391 17.42 -7.78 7.55
CA PRO A 391 18.53 -8.48 6.92
C PRO A 391 18.24 -9.99 6.88
N SER A 392 18.71 -10.69 5.84
CA SER A 392 18.57 -12.14 5.71
C SER A 392 19.04 -12.87 6.98
N ALA A 393 18.32 -13.93 7.36
CA ALA A 393 18.79 -14.82 8.43
C ALA A 393 20.13 -15.46 8.04
N ALA A 394 20.34 -15.75 6.75
CA ALA A 394 21.55 -16.37 6.24
C ALA A 394 22.80 -15.46 6.26
N LEU A 395 22.70 -14.21 6.74
CA LEU A 395 23.86 -13.32 6.82
C LEU A 395 24.86 -13.84 7.87
N PRO A 396 26.10 -14.17 7.46
CA PRO A 396 27.16 -14.65 8.36
C PRO A 396 27.34 -13.81 9.62
N SER A 397 27.27 -12.48 9.47
CA SER A 397 27.45 -11.51 10.57
C SER A 397 26.43 -11.63 11.70
N LYS A 398 25.27 -12.27 11.48
CA LYS A 398 24.31 -12.57 12.55
C LYS A 398 24.79 -13.65 13.51
N TYR A 399 25.68 -14.52 13.03
CA TYR A 399 26.13 -15.71 13.76
C TYR A 399 27.52 -15.55 14.37
N THR A 400 28.31 -14.58 13.89
CA THR A 400 29.70 -14.38 14.31
C THR A 400 29.89 -13.29 15.38
N GLY A 401 28.80 -12.69 15.87
CA GLY A 401 28.86 -11.62 16.85
C GLY A 401 29.62 -10.39 16.34
N ARG A 402 30.68 -9.95 17.04
CA ARG A 402 31.53 -8.82 16.64
C ARG A 402 32.70 -9.23 15.72
N ALA A 403 32.89 -10.52 15.44
CA ALA A 403 33.99 -10.97 14.61
C ALA A 403 33.69 -10.69 13.13
N VAL A 404 34.66 -10.05 12.46
CA VAL A 404 34.59 -9.79 11.01
C VAL A 404 34.78 -11.11 10.27
N VAL A 405 33.75 -11.53 9.54
CA VAL A 405 33.81 -12.72 8.68
C VAL A 405 34.55 -12.35 7.39
N ARG A 406 35.65 -13.03 7.09
CA ARG A 406 36.41 -12.85 5.85
C ARG A 406 36.45 -14.13 5.01
N THR A 407 36.36 -15.28 5.64
CA THR A 407 36.48 -16.60 5.03
C THR A 407 35.39 -17.54 5.55
N GLU A 408 35.16 -18.66 4.85
CA GLU A 408 34.25 -19.72 5.28
C GLU A 408 34.67 -20.34 6.62
N ASP A 409 35.99 -20.48 6.85
CA ASP A 409 36.56 -20.99 8.09
C ASP A 409 36.13 -20.15 9.32
N ASP A 410 35.97 -18.83 9.16
CA ASP A 410 35.52 -17.95 10.24
C ASP A 410 34.08 -18.27 10.71
N LEU A 411 33.27 -18.91 9.85
CA LEU A 411 31.91 -19.37 10.17
C LEU A 411 31.89 -20.78 10.73
N LEU A 412 32.70 -21.67 10.16
CA LEU A 412 32.72 -23.09 10.55
C LEU A 412 33.37 -23.30 11.92
N TYR A 413 34.31 -22.43 12.31
CA TYR A 413 35.03 -22.52 13.59
C TYR A 413 34.56 -21.51 14.65
N LEU A 414 33.26 -21.20 14.66
CA LEU A 414 32.67 -20.36 15.71
C LEU A 414 32.86 -21.01 17.09
N ARG A 415 33.60 -20.31 17.97
CA ARG A 415 33.87 -20.77 19.35
C ARG A 415 32.61 -20.87 20.22
N SER A 416 31.54 -20.17 19.85
CA SER A 416 30.26 -20.19 20.54
C SER A 416 29.13 -20.31 19.52
N LEU A 417 28.19 -21.22 19.78
CA LEU A 417 27.01 -21.37 18.94
C LEU A 417 26.13 -20.12 19.06
N PRO A 418 25.62 -19.57 17.95
CA PRO A 418 24.69 -18.45 17.99
C PRO A 418 23.40 -18.85 18.72
N THR A 419 22.78 -17.90 19.42
CA THR A 419 21.57 -18.14 20.23
C THR A 419 20.27 -18.18 19.41
N PHE A 420 20.33 -17.89 18.09
CA PHE A 420 19.19 -17.83 17.16
C PHE A 420 17.99 -17.05 17.74
N ASP A 421 18.18 -15.76 18.06
CA ASP A 421 17.17 -14.92 18.72
C ASP A 421 16.67 -15.54 20.05
N ASP A 422 17.60 -15.99 20.88
CA ASP A 422 17.37 -16.64 22.18
C ASP A 422 16.51 -17.92 22.13
N ARG A 423 16.34 -18.51 20.94
CA ARG A 423 15.67 -19.81 20.77
C ARG A 423 16.55 -20.98 21.22
N LEU A 424 17.87 -20.83 21.14
CA LEU A 424 18.82 -21.75 21.75
C LEU A 424 19.45 -21.08 22.98
N ARG A 425 19.12 -21.60 24.17
CA ARG A 425 19.89 -21.30 25.37
C ARG A 425 21.22 -22.04 25.26
N GLN A 426 22.34 -21.33 25.39
CA GLN A 426 23.65 -21.97 25.56
C GLN A 426 23.64 -22.73 26.89
N GLY A 427 23.31 -24.02 26.82
CA GLY A 427 23.48 -24.95 27.92
C GLY A 427 24.95 -25.25 28.08
N TRP A 428 25.57 -24.58 29.05
CA TRP A 428 26.66 -25.06 29.90
C TRP A 428 27.55 -26.16 29.28
N ALA A 429 28.64 -25.74 28.64
CA ALA A 429 29.87 -26.53 28.65
C ALA A 429 30.79 -25.88 29.69
N LYS A 430 30.91 -26.55 30.85
CA LYS A 430 32.01 -26.31 31.78
C LYS A 430 33.30 -26.86 31.19
#